data_AF-A0A7R9AT82-F1
#
_entry.id   AF-A0A7R9AT82-F1
#
_cell.length_a   1.000
_cell.length_b   1.000
_cell.length_c   1.000
_cell.angle_alpha   90.00
_cell.angle_beta   90.00
_cell.angle_gamma   90.00
#
_symmetry.space_group_name_H-M   'P 1'
#
loop_
_entity.id
_entity.type
_entity.pdbx_description
1 polymer ?
#
loop_
_entity_poly.entity_id
_entity_poly.type
_entity_poly.pdbx_seq_one_letter_code
_entity_poly.pdbx_strand_id
1 'polypeptide(L)'
;MPPRRIWSRNPTVGLGRKASKEEGTKSNSSQSSPNDSEEDDRLRQHLADAIANCCNWGINCHEFGRLGAIPPLVSYMASKDKNVHRTTAYALHQLSADPFNCITMHHSGVVAYLLETIGSSDEKLQEASAGCLSNIRKLALSAERFKYKQ
;
A
#
# COMPACT_ATOMS: atom_id res chain seq x y z
N MET A 1 -49.23 14.46 9.16
CA MET A 1 -49.84 15.75 9.54
C MET A 1 -48.79 16.66 10.15
N PRO A 2 -48.51 17.85 9.58
CA PRO A 2 -47.94 18.98 10.29
C PRO A 2 -48.99 20.10 10.46
N PRO A 3 -49.06 20.82 11.59
CA PRO A 3 -49.93 21.98 11.68
C PRO A 3 -49.23 23.24 11.17
N ARG A 4 -49.91 23.89 10.23
CA ARG A 4 -49.71 25.26 9.73
C ARG A 4 -49.83 26.26 10.87
N ARG A 5 -49.01 27.31 10.89
CA ARG A 5 -49.45 28.59 11.45
C ARG A 5 -48.95 29.76 10.60
N ILE A 6 -49.93 30.52 10.15
CA ILE A 6 -49.87 31.66 9.24
C ILE A 6 -49.79 32.91 10.12
N TRP A 7 -48.86 33.80 9.76
CA TRP A 7 -48.76 35.25 9.96
C TRP A 7 -49.67 35.99 10.97
N SER A 8 -49.02 36.82 11.80
CA SER A 8 -49.52 38.13 12.21
C SER A 8 -48.47 39.21 11.97
N ARG A 9 -48.84 40.19 11.11
CA ARG A 9 -48.27 41.54 10.88
C ARG A 9 -48.27 42.35 12.21
N ASN A 10 -47.54 43.45 12.47
CA ASN A 10 -46.94 44.56 11.70
C ASN A 10 -46.15 45.47 12.73
N PRO A 11 -45.77 46.75 12.49
CA PRO A 11 -44.64 47.27 11.69
C PRO A 11 -43.78 48.31 12.46
N THR A 12 -42.50 48.54 12.10
CA THR A 12 -41.91 49.90 12.17
C THR A 12 -40.71 50.03 11.23
N VAL A 13 -40.83 51.07 10.41
CA VAL A 13 -39.88 51.69 9.49
C VAL A 13 -38.56 52.12 10.13
N GLY A 14 -37.46 52.09 9.36
CA GLY A 14 -36.21 52.75 9.77
C GLY A 14 -34.96 52.46 8.94
N LEU A 15 -34.76 53.27 7.90
CA LEU A 15 -33.46 53.69 7.33
C LEU A 15 -32.53 52.64 6.68
N GLY A 16 -32.40 52.77 5.36
CA GLY A 16 -31.47 52.00 4.55
C GLY A 16 -30.00 52.37 4.72
N ARG A 17 -29.13 51.41 4.42
CA ARG A 17 -27.75 51.59 3.98
C ARG A 17 -27.37 50.48 3.00
N LYS A 18 -27.21 50.92 1.75
CA LYS A 18 -26.35 50.47 0.64
C LYS A 18 -26.00 48.98 0.49
N ALA A 19 -26.25 48.52 -0.74
CA ALA A 19 -25.79 47.29 -1.35
C ALA A 19 -24.27 47.13 -1.28
N SER A 20 -23.84 45.93 -0.89
CA SER A 20 -22.55 45.36 -1.26
C SER A 20 -22.82 44.08 -2.04
N LYS A 21 -22.41 44.09 -3.32
CA LYS A 21 -22.21 42.89 -4.13
C LYS A 21 -21.21 42.00 -3.42
N GLU A 22 -21.59 40.78 -3.07
CA GLU A 22 -20.63 39.69 -2.94
C GLU A 22 -20.67 38.89 -4.24
N GLU A 23 -19.63 39.14 -5.03
CA GLU A 23 -19.24 38.33 -6.16
C GLU A 23 -18.65 37.01 -5.66
N GLY A 24 -19.16 35.92 -6.23
CA GLY A 24 -18.43 34.72 -6.60
C GLY A 24 -17.34 34.20 -5.66
N THR A 25 -17.70 33.25 -4.81
CA THR A 25 -16.83 32.10 -4.55
C THR A 25 -17.41 30.91 -5.30
N LYS A 26 -16.99 30.79 -6.57
CA LYS A 26 -16.98 29.48 -7.23
C LYS A 26 -16.17 28.58 -6.31
N SER A 27 -16.83 27.62 -5.68
CA SER A 27 -16.21 26.46 -5.05
C SER A 27 -15.31 25.83 -6.10
N ASN A 28 -14.01 26.10 -5.96
CA ASN A 28 -12.97 25.65 -6.86
C ASN A 28 -13.07 24.13 -6.98
N SER A 29 -13.13 23.70 -8.23
CA SER A 29 -12.77 22.36 -8.69
C SER A 29 -11.62 21.81 -7.87
N SER A 30 -11.81 20.59 -7.37
CA SER A 30 -10.75 19.72 -6.86
C SER A 30 -9.70 19.51 -7.96
N GLN A 31 -8.74 20.43 -8.07
CA GLN A 31 -7.46 20.14 -8.69
C GLN A 31 -6.71 19.27 -7.68
N SER A 32 -6.73 17.97 -7.89
CA SER A 32 -5.81 17.04 -7.24
C SER A 32 -4.39 17.45 -7.61
N SER A 33 -3.63 17.91 -6.62
CA SER A 33 -2.23 18.31 -6.79
C SER A 33 -1.39 17.10 -7.24
N PRO A 34 -0.38 17.27 -8.10
CA PRO A 34 0.51 16.16 -8.53
C PRO A 34 1.36 15.52 -7.42
N ASN A 35 1.38 16.08 -6.20
CA ASN A 35 2.28 15.67 -5.12
C ASN A 35 1.78 14.49 -4.26
N ASP A 36 0.48 14.22 -4.23
CA ASP A 36 -0.08 13.27 -3.25
C ASP A 36 0.35 11.82 -3.53
N SER A 37 0.55 11.46 -4.80
CA SER A 37 1.00 10.11 -5.19
C SER A 37 2.49 9.87 -4.95
N GLU A 38 3.33 10.91 -5.12
CA GLU A 38 4.77 10.78 -4.89
C GLU A 38 5.11 10.69 -3.39
N GLU A 39 4.34 11.37 -2.55
CA GLU A 39 4.49 11.28 -1.09
C GLU A 39 4.08 9.91 -0.56
N ASP A 40 2.99 9.33 -1.08
CA ASP A 40 2.58 7.96 -0.77
C ASP A 40 3.62 6.92 -1.22
N ASP A 41 4.23 7.10 -2.39
CA ASP A 41 5.30 6.21 -2.86
C ASP A 41 6.56 6.27 -1.99
N ARG A 42 6.94 7.46 -1.49
CA ARG A 42 8.04 7.57 -0.51
C ARG A 42 7.71 6.88 0.81
N LEU A 43 6.48 7.01 1.30
CA LEU A 43 6.05 6.33 2.52
C LEU A 43 6.06 4.81 2.35
N ARG A 44 5.56 4.30 1.22
CA ARG A 44 5.59 2.87 0.88
C ARG A 44 7.02 2.34 0.83
N GLN A 45 7.92 3.10 0.22
CA GLN A 45 9.34 2.76 0.16
C GLN A 45 9.94 2.63 1.57
N HIS A 46 9.77 3.64 2.41
CA HIS A 46 10.32 3.63 3.78
C HIS A 46 9.70 2.54 4.65
N LEU A 47 8.41 2.28 4.50
CA LEU A 47 7.72 1.22 5.23
C LEU A 47 8.24 -0.17 4.84
N ALA A 48 8.36 -0.43 3.53
CA ALA A 48 8.88 -1.70 3.04
C ALA A 48 10.32 -1.92 3.53
N ASP A 49 11.15 -0.89 3.49
CA ASP A 49 12.54 -0.96 3.97
C ASP A 49 12.63 -1.20 5.48
N ALA A 50 11.76 -0.55 6.28
CA ALA A 50 11.69 -0.80 7.72
C ALA A 50 11.29 -2.26 8.02
N ILE A 51 10.28 -2.79 7.33
CA ILE A 51 9.86 -4.20 7.49
C ILE A 51 11.02 -5.14 7.13
N ALA A 52 11.70 -4.89 6.00
CA ALA A 52 12.83 -5.71 5.56
C ALA A 52 13.94 -5.77 6.60
N ASN A 53 14.33 -4.62 7.16
CA ASN A 53 15.36 -4.53 8.19
C ASN A 53 14.93 -5.18 9.52
N CYS A 54 13.65 -5.04 9.90
CA CYS A 54 13.12 -5.66 11.11
C CYS A 54 13.03 -7.19 11.01
N CYS A 55 12.88 -7.76 9.81
CA CYS A 55 12.82 -9.20 9.60
C CYS A 55 14.12 -9.92 9.98
N ASN A 56 15.26 -9.21 10.01
CA ASN A 56 16.55 -9.81 10.37
C ASN A 56 16.71 -10.04 11.89
N TRP A 57 15.69 -9.76 12.70
CA TRP A 57 15.74 -9.81 14.16
C TRP A 57 14.69 -10.76 14.73
N GLY A 58 15.15 -11.80 15.44
CA GLY A 58 14.29 -12.69 16.23
C GLY A 58 13.18 -13.35 15.41
N ILE A 59 11.95 -13.29 15.93
CA ILE A 59 10.74 -13.86 15.30
C ILE A 59 9.95 -12.83 14.48
N ASN A 60 10.50 -11.63 14.26
CA ASN A 60 9.78 -10.55 13.59
C ASN A 60 9.31 -10.96 12.19
N CYS A 61 10.15 -11.68 11.46
CA CYS A 61 9.83 -12.17 10.12
C CYS A 61 8.53 -13.00 10.12
N HIS A 62 8.44 -14.00 11.00
CA HIS A 62 7.23 -14.80 11.19
C HIS A 62 6.04 -13.94 11.63
N GLU A 63 6.26 -13.00 12.54
CA GLU A 63 5.19 -12.17 13.11
C GLU A 63 4.58 -11.22 12.07
N PHE A 64 5.38 -10.63 11.19
CA PHE A 64 4.88 -9.80 10.10
C PHE A 64 3.98 -10.59 9.14
N GLY A 65 4.34 -11.83 8.80
CA GLY A 65 3.47 -12.67 7.99
C GLY A 65 2.19 -13.07 8.73
N ARG A 66 2.31 -13.44 10.01
CA ARG A 66 1.16 -13.78 10.87
C ARG A 66 0.17 -12.62 11.00
N LEU A 67 0.67 -11.39 11.04
CA LEU A 67 -0.13 -10.16 11.09
C LEU A 67 -0.65 -9.70 9.71
N GLY A 68 -0.30 -10.41 8.63
CA GLY A 68 -0.82 -10.10 7.29
C GLY A 68 -0.11 -8.95 6.59
N ALA A 69 1.20 -8.76 6.82
CA ALA A 69 1.97 -7.72 6.14
C ALA A 69 2.20 -7.99 4.63
N ILE A 70 2.08 -9.26 4.18
CA ILE A 70 2.41 -9.66 2.81
C ILE A 70 1.43 -9.07 1.77
N PRO A 71 0.09 -9.19 1.88
CA PRO A 71 -0.83 -8.67 0.86
C PRO A 71 -0.74 -7.14 0.65
N PRO A 72 -0.59 -6.30 1.68
CA PRO A 72 -0.33 -4.87 1.49
C PRO A 72 0.97 -4.59 0.73
N LEU A 73 2.06 -5.31 1.04
CA LEU A 73 3.31 -5.16 0.29
C LEU A 73 3.15 -5.55 -1.18
N VAL A 74 2.39 -6.60 -1.47
CA VAL A 74 2.04 -6.97 -2.86
C VAL A 74 1.30 -5.85 -3.57
N SER A 75 0.44 -5.09 -2.87
CA SER A 75 -0.27 -3.96 -3.49
C SER A 75 0.67 -2.81 -3.90
N TYR A 76 1.85 -2.67 -3.28
CA TYR A 76 2.82 -1.61 -3.62
C TYR A 76 3.45 -1.80 -5.00
N MET A 77 3.34 -3.00 -5.55
CA MET A 77 3.77 -3.36 -6.90
C MET A 77 2.92 -2.69 -7.99
N ALA A 78 1.77 -2.12 -7.63
CA ALA A 78 0.95 -1.32 -8.53
C ALA A 78 1.47 0.12 -8.70
N SER A 79 2.45 0.54 -7.90
CA SER A 79 3.11 1.83 -8.06
C SER A 79 3.88 1.91 -9.38
N LYS A 80 4.18 3.13 -9.84
CA LYS A 80 5.05 3.37 -10.99
C LYS A 80 6.50 3.62 -10.58
N ASP A 81 6.76 3.81 -9.28
CA ASP A 81 8.08 4.13 -8.77
C ASP A 81 8.97 2.87 -8.67
N LYS A 82 10.13 2.92 -9.34
CA LYS A 82 11.12 1.84 -9.32
C LYS A 82 11.71 1.60 -7.92
N ASN A 83 11.83 2.63 -7.09
CA ASN A 83 12.32 2.52 -5.73
C ASN A 83 11.33 1.78 -4.82
N VAL A 84 10.02 2.00 -5.03
CA VAL A 84 8.98 1.21 -4.36
C VAL A 84 9.07 -0.25 -4.77
N HIS A 85 9.29 -0.54 -6.06
CA HIS A 85 9.46 -1.92 -6.53
C HIS A 85 10.70 -2.59 -5.91
N ARG A 86 11.84 -1.89 -5.89
CA ARG A 86 13.09 -2.38 -5.27
C ARG A 86 12.89 -2.72 -3.80
N THR A 87 12.37 -1.78 -3.03
CA THR A 87 12.18 -1.94 -1.58
C THR A 87 11.11 -2.98 -1.26
N THR A 88 10.04 -3.05 -2.06
CA THR A 88 8.99 -4.08 -1.92
C THR A 88 9.56 -5.47 -2.20
N ALA A 89 10.30 -5.66 -3.30
CA ALA A 89 10.93 -6.93 -3.61
C ALA A 89 11.97 -7.32 -2.54
N TYR A 90 12.71 -6.35 -2.01
CA TYR A 90 13.64 -6.57 -0.90
C TYR A 90 12.93 -7.00 0.39
N ALA A 91 11.82 -6.36 0.76
CA ALA A 91 11.01 -6.75 1.90
C ALA A 91 10.43 -8.16 1.73
N LEU A 92 9.92 -8.50 0.55
CA LEU A 92 9.45 -9.85 0.22
C LEU A 92 10.58 -10.87 0.29
N HIS A 93 11.78 -10.53 -0.19
CA HIS A 93 12.94 -11.40 -0.04
C HIS A 93 13.24 -11.69 1.45
N GLN A 94 13.29 -10.68 2.31
CA GLN A 94 13.54 -10.89 3.74
C GLN A 94 12.42 -11.69 4.42
N LEU A 95 11.16 -11.38 4.11
CA LEU A 95 10.01 -12.11 4.63
C LEU A 95 10.01 -13.58 4.17
N SER A 96 10.50 -13.87 2.97
CA SER A 96 10.58 -15.25 2.44
C SER A 96 11.60 -16.14 3.16
N ALA A 97 12.44 -15.58 4.04
CA ALA A 97 13.32 -16.40 4.89
C ALA A 97 12.52 -17.31 5.83
N ASP A 98 11.29 -16.93 6.17
CA ASP A 98 10.40 -17.74 6.98
C ASP A 98 9.49 -18.65 6.10
N PRO A 99 9.41 -19.96 6.41
CA PRO A 99 8.54 -20.91 5.73
C PRO A 99 7.05 -20.55 5.69
N PHE A 100 6.51 -20.03 6.80
CA PHE A 100 5.10 -19.66 6.90
C PHE A 100 4.77 -18.50 5.95
N ASN A 101 5.70 -17.55 5.82
CA ASN A 101 5.56 -16.42 4.92
C ASN A 101 5.57 -16.86 3.45
N CYS A 102 6.46 -17.78 3.07
CA CYS A 102 6.51 -18.30 1.70
C CYS A 102 5.18 -18.93 1.24
N ILE A 103 4.47 -19.65 2.14
CA ILE A 103 3.15 -20.20 1.84
C ILE A 103 2.15 -19.06 1.55
N THR A 104 2.18 -18.03 2.39
CA THR A 104 1.31 -16.85 2.23
C THR A 104 1.63 -16.06 0.95
N MET A 105 2.91 -15.93 0.60
CA MET A 105 3.35 -15.27 -0.63
C MET A 105 2.84 -15.98 -1.88
N HIS A 106 2.89 -17.32 -1.89
CA HIS A 106 2.36 -18.11 -2.99
C HIS A 106 0.86 -17.85 -3.20
N HIS A 107 0.07 -17.82 -2.12
CA HIS A 107 -1.37 -17.52 -2.20
C HIS A 107 -1.66 -16.06 -2.57
N SER A 108 -0.78 -15.13 -2.21
CA SER A 108 -0.96 -13.69 -2.46
C SER A 108 -0.57 -13.26 -3.88
N GLY A 109 -0.17 -14.18 -4.75
CA GLY A 109 0.18 -13.88 -6.14
C GLY A 109 1.58 -13.25 -6.33
N VAL A 110 2.42 -13.25 -5.28
CA VAL A 110 3.79 -12.69 -5.31
C VAL A 110 4.61 -13.30 -6.45
N VAL A 111 4.45 -14.59 -6.72
CA VAL A 111 5.24 -15.32 -7.71
C VAL A 111 5.13 -14.71 -9.12
N ALA A 112 3.93 -14.24 -9.52
CA ALA A 112 3.72 -13.63 -10.83
C ALA A 112 4.53 -12.34 -10.96
N TYR A 113 4.49 -11.49 -9.93
CA TYR A 113 5.28 -10.27 -9.89
C TYR A 113 6.79 -10.55 -9.93
N LEU A 114 7.27 -11.49 -9.12
CA LEU A 114 8.70 -11.81 -9.08
C LEU A 114 9.24 -12.32 -10.43
N LEU A 115 8.39 -13.03 -11.19
CA LEU A 115 8.74 -13.48 -12.55
C LEU A 115 8.80 -12.34 -13.56
N GLU A 116 7.97 -11.31 -13.40
CA GLU A 116 8.05 -10.11 -14.22
C GLU A 116 9.31 -9.29 -13.87
N THR A 117 9.58 -9.10 -12.59
CA THR A 117 10.69 -8.27 -12.12
C THR A 117 12.07 -8.90 -12.30
N ILE A 118 12.17 -10.22 -12.47
CA ILE A 118 13.46 -10.85 -12.79
C ILE A 118 13.98 -10.44 -14.18
N GLY A 119 13.09 -10.01 -15.10
CA GLY A 119 13.46 -9.54 -16.43
C GLY A 119 13.92 -8.08 -16.49
N SER A 120 14.02 -7.38 -15.36
CA SER A 120 13.81 -5.93 -15.33
C SER A 120 14.97 -4.95 -15.57
N SER A 121 16.16 -5.23 -16.11
CA SER A 121 17.28 -4.22 -16.22
C SER A 121 17.82 -3.61 -14.91
N ASP A 122 17.10 -3.72 -13.80
CA ASP A 122 17.42 -3.14 -12.50
C ASP A 122 18.01 -4.22 -11.61
N GLU A 123 19.34 -4.24 -11.51
CA GLU A 123 20.09 -5.32 -10.86
C GLU A 123 19.63 -5.58 -9.43
N LYS A 124 19.36 -4.52 -8.65
CA LYS A 124 18.91 -4.67 -7.25
C LYS A 124 17.54 -5.33 -7.15
N LEU A 125 16.62 -4.94 -8.06
CA LEU A 125 15.29 -5.51 -8.12
C LEU A 125 15.36 -6.97 -8.60
N GLN A 126 16.18 -7.27 -9.61
CA GLN A 126 16.39 -8.62 -10.13
C GLN A 126 16.97 -9.54 -9.05
N GLU A 127 18.00 -9.10 -8.34
CA GLU A 127 18.64 -9.88 -7.28
C GLU A 127 17.67 -10.19 -6.14
N ALA A 128 16.94 -9.18 -5.63
CA ALA A 128 15.93 -9.39 -4.59
C ALA A 128 14.84 -10.35 -5.06
N SER A 129 14.41 -10.23 -6.33
CA SER A 129 13.37 -11.09 -6.89
C SER A 129 13.84 -12.54 -7.03
N ALA A 130 15.05 -12.75 -7.54
CA ALA A 130 15.68 -14.06 -7.66
C ALA A 130 15.91 -14.70 -6.29
N GLY A 131 16.36 -13.93 -5.29
CA GLY A 131 16.53 -14.37 -3.91
C GLY A 131 15.22 -14.85 -3.29
N CYS A 132 14.15 -14.08 -3.44
CA CYS A 132 12.81 -14.44 -2.96
C CYS A 132 12.30 -15.73 -3.63
N LEU A 133 12.40 -15.85 -4.96
CA LEU A 133 12.01 -17.07 -5.69
C LEU A 133 12.81 -18.30 -5.25
N SER A 134 14.11 -18.12 -5.00
CA SER A 134 14.99 -19.20 -4.49
C SER A 134 14.51 -19.72 -3.14
N ASN A 135 14.13 -18.82 -2.22
CA ASN A 135 13.62 -19.21 -0.90
C ASN A 135 12.28 -19.95 -0.99
N ILE A 136 11.34 -19.45 -1.81
CA ILE A 136 10.06 -20.12 -2.05
C ILE A 136 10.28 -21.54 -2.61
N ARG A 137 11.20 -21.70 -3.59
CA ARG A 137 11.52 -23.01 -4.17
C ARG A 137 12.17 -23.94 -3.14
N LYS A 138 13.12 -23.45 -2.34
CA LYS A 138 13.78 -24.24 -1.29
C LYS A 138 12.78 -24.75 -0.26
N LEU A 139 11.78 -23.93 0.10
CA LEU A 139 10.69 -24.38 0.96
C LEU A 139 9.89 -25.51 0.29
N ALA A 140 9.48 -25.34 -0.96
CA ALA A 140 8.72 -26.36 -1.68
C ALA A 140 9.47 -27.70 -1.72
N LEU A 141 10.77 -27.68 -2.04
CA LEU A 141 11.63 -28.88 -2.05
C LEU A 141 11.79 -29.49 -0.65
N SER A 142 11.88 -28.65 0.38
CA SER A 142 11.96 -29.12 1.76
C SER A 142 10.68 -29.83 2.16
N ALA A 143 9.51 -29.27 1.83
CA ALA A 143 8.20 -29.87 2.06
C ALA A 143 8.02 -31.22 1.33
N GLU A 144 8.54 -31.36 0.10
CA GLU A 144 8.51 -32.61 -0.65
C GLU A 144 9.35 -33.71 0.01
N ARG A 145 10.54 -33.38 0.53
CA ARG A 145 11.42 -34.35 1.23
C ARG A 145 10.79 -34.94 2.49
N PHE A 146 9.86 -34.24 3.13
CA PHE A 146 9.11 -34.78 4.27
C PHE A 146 8.03 -35.78 3.86
N LYS A 147 7.52 -35.73 2.63
CA LYS A 147 6.47 -36.65 2.14
C LYS A 147 6.99 -38.06 1.79
N TYR A 148 8.29 -38.22 1.59
CA TYR A 148 8.91 -39.50 1.21
C TYR A 148 9.68 -40.18 2.36
N LYS A 149 9.60 -39.63 3.58
CA LYS A 149 10.23 -40.18 4.79
C LYS A 149 9.23 -40.78 5.78
N GLN A 150 7.97 -40.95 5.37
CA GLN A 150 6.95 -41.73 6.06
C GLN A 150 6.58 -42.94 5.21
#